data_AF-A0A1S4AK84-F1
#
_entry.id   AF-A0A1S4AK84-F1
#
_cell.length_a   1.000
_cell.length_b   1.000
_cell.length_c   1.000
_cell.angle_alpha   90.00
_cell.angle_beta   90.00
_cell.angle_gamma   90.00
#
_symmetry.space_group_name_H-M   'P 1'
#
loop_
_entity.id
_entity.type
_entity.pdbx_description
1 polymer ?
#
loop_
_entity_poly.entity_id
_entity_poly.type
_entity_poly.pdbx_seq_one_letter_code
_entity_poly.pdbx_strand_id
1 'polypeptide(L)'
;MAILDPSNETEVESGNSNPVDSGVNLSCPFYMHPSDNTSVMLVTAPFNGIGYRSWRRSVLRALSIKNKIGFIIGEYKRPDLDSLQFRQRERCDDMVISWILNSLCRDIADGVEYASNAFELWKELEDKYDQTNGTKLYQIQKEINDLTQGVLDITGYYTKMKKLWEELNMISAKSQCTCQCTCGATENIHKS
;
A
#
# COMPACT_ATOMS: atom_id res chain seq x y z
N MET A 1 -67.07 -35.96 -39.32
CA MET A 1 -65.87 -36.43 -38.61
C MET A 1 -65.00 -35.20 -38.37
N ALA A 2 -65.02 -34.68 -37.15
CA ALA A 2 -64.13 -33.60 -36.73
C ALA A 2 -62.70 -34.14 -36.65
N ILE A 3 -61.69 -33.35 -37.04
CA ILE A 3 -60.52 -32.95 -36.23
C ILE A 3 -60.01 -31.61 -36.79
N LEU A 4 -59.75 -30.69 -35.86
CA LEU A 4 -59.20 -29.33 -35.96
C LEU A 4 -57.68 -29.38 -36.16
N ASP A 5 -57.07 -28.50 -36.98
CA ASP A 5 -56.49 -27.23 -36.47
C ASP A 5 -55.93 -26.36 -37.62
N PRO A 6 -56.18 -25.02 -37.59
CA PRO A 6 -55.51 -24.00 -38.38
C PRO A 6 -54.24 -23.51 -37.63
N SER A 7 -53.29 -22.81 -38.23
CA SER A 7 -53.24 -21.33 -38.14
C SER A 7 -52.06 -20.79 -38.94
N ASN A 8 -52.38 -19.87 -39.84
CA ASN A 8 -51.50 -18.86 -40.40
C ASN A 8 -51.80 -17.57 -39.62
N GLU A 9 -50.80 -16.90 -39.04
CA GLU A 9 -50.85 -15.45 -38.81
C GLU A 9 -49.45 -14.89 -38.49
N THR A 10 -49.06 -13.95 -39.34
CA THR A 10 -48.13 -12.84 -39.13
C THR A 10 -48.32 -12.17 -37.76
N GLU A 11 -47.23 -11.83 -37.05
CA GLU A 11 -47.05 -10.49 -36.44
C GLU A 11 -45.69 -10.28 -35.72
N VAL A 12 -45.11 -9.11 -36.03
CA VAL A 12 -44.23 -8.22 -35.26
C VAL A 12 -42.80 -8.66 -34.91
N GLU A 13 -41.84 -8.11 -35.68
CA GLU A 13 -40.50 -7.76 -35.22
C GLU A 13 -40.58 -6.84 -33.99
N SER A 14 -40.25 -7.36 -32.82
CA SER A 14 -39.88 -6.53 -31.68
C SER A 14 -38.36 -6.53 -31.57
N GLY A 15 -37.76 -5.45 -32.07
CA GLY A 15 -36.35 -5.14 -31.83
C GLY A 15 -36.12 -5.06 -30.33
N ASN A 16 -35.50 -6.09 -29.76
CA ASN A 16 -35.08 -6.07 -28.38
C ASN A 16 -33.82 -5.18 -28.29
N SER A 17 -34.04 -3.87 -28.24
CA SER A 17 -33.04 -2.94 -27.73
C SER A 17 -32.85 -3.29 -26.26
N ASN A 18 -31.88 -4.18 -26.00
CA ASN A 18 -31.34 -4.33 -24.66
C ASN A 18 -31.02 -2.92 -24.17
N PRO A 19 -31.54 -2.49 -23.00
CA PRO A 19 -31.09 -1.24 -22.43
C PRO A 19 -29.58 -1.42 -22.23
N VAL A 20 -28.79 -0.57 -22.88
CA VAL A 20 -27.38 -0.41 -22.55
C VAL A 20 -27.36 -0.07 -21.07
N ASP A 21 -27.08 -1.08 -20.25
CA ASP A 21 -26.91 -0.90 -18.82
C ASP A 21 -25.77 0.10 -18.66
N SER A 22 -26.16 1.35 -18.46
CA SER A 22 -25.29 2.47 -18.17
C SER A 22 -24.91 2.43 -16.68
N GLY A 23 -25.01 1.26 -16.05
CA GLY A 23 -24.54 0.96 -14.72
C GLY A 23 -23.02 1.11 -14.69
N VAL A 24 -22.55 2.20 -14.09
CA VAL A 24 -21.15 2.34 -13.71
C VAL A 24 -20.82 1.16 -12.81
N ASN A 25 -19.97 0.24 -13.27
CA ASN A 25 -19.54 -0.89 -12.48
C ASN A 25 -18.64 -0.38 -11.34
N LEU A 26 -19.22 -0.21 -10.15
CA LEU A 26 -18.50 0.29 -8.96
C LEU A 26 -17.41 -0.67 -8.46
N SER A 27 -17.46 -1.93 -8.86
CA SER A 27 -16.44 -2.93 -8.55
C SER A 27 -15.27 -2.89 -9.55
N CYS A 28 -15.37 -2.10 -10.62
CA CYS A 28 -14.29 -1.94 -11.59
C CYS A 28 -13.06 -1.33 -10.89
N PRO A 29 -11.87 -1.96 -10.98
CA PRO A 29 -10.65 -1.40 -10.38
C PRO A 29 -10.27 0.00 -10.89
N PHE A 30 -10.72 0.36 -12.11
CA PHE A 30 -10.46 1.66 -12.74
C PHE A 30 -11.54 2.71 -12.45
N TYR A 31 -12.55 2.36 -11.65
CA TYR A 31 -13.53 3.32 -11.16
C TYR A 31 -12.90 4.24 -10.12
N MET A 32 -13.15 5.55 -10.26
CA MET A 32 -12.76 6.59 -9.31
C MET A 32 -14.02 7.09 -8.62
N HIS A 33 -14.09 6.96 -7.30
CA HIS A 33 -15.24 7.44 -6.55
C HIS A 33 -15.19 8.99 -6.49
N PRO A 34 -16.31 9.72 -6.55
CA PRO A 34 -16.30 11.19 -6.50
C PRO A 34 -15.65 11.79 -5.26
N SER A 35 -15.53 11.03 -4.16
CA SER A 35 -14.82 11.45 -2.95
C SER A 35 -13.31 11.19 -2.99
N ASP A 36 -12.80 10.47 -4.00
CA ASP A 36 -11.38 10.24 -4.17
C ASP A 36 -10.72 11.52 -4.68
N ASN A 37 -9.89 12.12 -3.83
CA ASN A 37 -9.10 13.29 -4.14
C ASN A 37 -7.72 13.16 -3.50
N THR A 38 -6.77 13.98 -3.97
CA THR A 38 -5.37 13.93 -3.52
C THR A 38 -5.18 14.35 -2.06
N SER A 39 -6.15 15.03 -1.45
CA SER A 39 -6.10 15.46 -0.05
C SER A 39 -6.51 14.37 0.95
N VAL A 40 -6.98 13.21 0.46
CA VAL A 40 -7.29 12.06 1.33
C VAL A 40 -5.99 11.50 1.91
N MET A 41 -5.83 11.65 3.22
CA MET A 41 -4.68 11.10 3.93
C MET A 41 -4.77 9.57 4.03
N LEU A 42 -3.81 8.86 3.44
CA LEU A 42 -3.67 7.41 3.65
C LEU A 42 -3.25 7.07 5.08
N VAL A 43 -2.53 7.99 5.73
CA VAL A 43 -1.91 7.83 7.05
C VAL A 43 -2.02 9.12 7.85
N THR A 44 -2.18 9.01 9.17
CA THR A 44 -2.28 10.19 10.07
C THR A 44 -0.96 10.93 10.23
N ALA A 45 0.17 10.24 10.07
CA ALA A 45 1.51 10.81 10.16
C ALA A 45 2.35 10.39 8.94
N PRO A 46 2.99 11.32 8.22
CA PRO A 46 3.83 10.99 7.07
C PRO A 46 5.01 10.10 7.46
N PHE A 47 5.41 9.21 6.55
CA PHE A 47 6.58 8.37 6.74
C PHE A 47 7.87 9.18 6.63
N ASN A 48 8.67 9.12 7.69
CA ASN A 48 9.93 9.84 7.82
C ASN A 48 11.15 8.92 7.81
N GLY A 49 11.00 7.69 7.30
CA GLY A 49 12.08 6.68 7.24
C GLY A 49 12.07 5.70 8.42
N ILE A 50 11.31 5.97 9.49
CA ILE A 50 11.24 5.10 10.68
C ILE A 50 9.86 4.43 10.78
N GLY A 51 9.85 3.11 11.00
CA GLY A 51 8.61 2.35 11.18
C GLY A 51 7.92 2.01 9.86
N TYR A 52 8.72 1.71 8.83
CA TYR A 52 8.24 1.38 7.49
C TYR A 52 7.14 0.32 7.49
N ARG A 53 7.30 -0.77 8.26
CA ARG A 53 6.29 -1.85 8.33
C ARG A 53 4.90 -1.34 8.75
N SER A 54 4.86 -0.42 9.71
CA SER A 54 3.61 0.15 10.23
C SER A 54 2.97 1.09 9.21
N TRP A 55 3.77 1.98 8.61
CA TRP A 55 3.31 2.85 7.52
C TRP A 55 2.81 2.03 6.32
N ARG A 56 3.61 1.06 5.87
CA ARG A 56 3.30 0.13 4.78
C ARG A 56 1.96 -0.55 5.01
N ARG A 57 1.73 -1.08 6.22
CA ARG A 57 0.45 -1.73 6.57
C ARG A 57 -0.73 -0.77 6.50
N SER A 58 -0.55 0.48 6.91
CA SER A 58 -1.60 1.51 6.82
C SER A 58 -1.92 1.86 5.37
N VAL A 59 -0.90 2.05 4.52
CA VAL A 59 -1.09 2.31 3.08
C VAL A 59 -1.82 1.14 2.40
N LEU A 60 -1.36 -0.10 2.63
CA LEU A 60 -2.02 -1.30 2.08
C LEU A 60 -3.49 -1.37 2.48
N ARG A 61 -3.83 -1.09 3.75
CA ARG A 61 -5.21 -1.08 4.22
C ARG A 61 -6.04 0.01 3.52
N ALA A 62 -5.51 1.22 3.43
CA ALA A 62 -6.20 2.34 2.82
C ALA A 62 -6.48 2.10 1.32
N LEU A 63 -5.50 1.55 0.59
CA LEU A 63 -5.67 1.19 -0.81
C LEU A 63 -6.62 -0.01 -0.99
N SER A 64 -6.63 -0.96 -0.05
CA SER A 64 -7.58 -2.09 -0.07
C SER A 64 -9.03 -1.61 0.00
N ILE A 65 -9.32 -0.70 0.93
CA ILE A 65 -10.66 -0.10 1.10
C ILE A 65 -11.13 0.61 -0.19
N LYS A 66 -10.18 1.16 -0.95
CA LYS A 66 -10.45 1.87 -2.21
C LYS A 66 -10.43 0.98 -3.46
N ASN A 67 -10.21 -0.32 -3.30
CA ASN A 67 -10.01 -1.26 -4.41
C ASN A 67 -8.88 -0.83 -5.37
N LYS A 68 -7.73 -0.41 -4.81
CA LYS A 68 -6.57 0.12 -5.56
C LYS A 68 -5.27 -0.63 -5.29
N ILE A 69 -5.28 -1.72 -4.49
CA ILE A 69 -4.09 -2.52 -4.24
C ILE A 69 -3.44 -3.03 -5.53
N GLY A 70 -4.23 -3.45 -6.52
CA GLY A 70 -3.69 -4.02 -7.77
C GLY A 70 -2.73 -3.10 -8.53
N PHE A 71 -2.79 -1.78 -8.31
CA PHE A 71 -1.85 -0.82 -8.90
C PHE A 71 -0.44 -0.95 -8.35
N ILE A 72 -0.29 -1.14 -7.04
CA ILE A 72 1.03 -1.20 -6.38
C ILE A 72 1.68 -2.60 -6.42
N ILE A 73 0.90 -3.64 -6.71
CA ILE A 73 1.40 -5.02 -6.91
C ILE A 73 1.53 -5.40 -8.39
N GLY A 74 1.15 -4.50 -9.31
CA GLY A 74 1.33 -4.70 -10.74
C GLY A 74 0.33 -5.67 -11.39
N GLU A 75 -0.84 -5.88 -10.78
CA GLU A 75 -1.89 -6.75 -11.32
C GLU A 75 -2.48 -6.20 -12.64
N TYR A 76 -2.55 -4.88 -12.79
CA TYR A 76 -3.14 -4.23 -13.95
C TYR A 76 -2.07 -3.89 -14.99
N LYS A 77 -1.85 -4.80 -15.94
CA LYS A 77 -1.00 -4.54 -17.11
C LYS A 77 -1.53 -3.35 -17.92
N ARG A 78 -0.62 -2.63 -18.57
CA ARG A 78 -0.97 -1.48 -19.41
C ARG A 78 -1.87 -1.97 -20.57
N PRO A 79 -3.13 -1.49 -20.68
CA PRO A 79 -4.01 -1.86 -21.78
C PRO A 79 -3.52 -1.22 -23.09
N ASP A 80 -4.09 -1.66 -24.22
CA ASP A 80 -3.89 -0.96 -25.50
C ASP A 80 -4.26 0.52 -25.39
N LEU A 81 -3.41 1.35 -26.01
CA LEU A 81 -3.46 2.82 -25.96
C LEU A 81 -4.81 3.39 -26.43
N ASP A 82 -5.51 2.67 -27.31
CA ASP A 82 -6.79 3.10 -27.90
C ASP A 82 -8.01 2.71 -27.05
N SER A 83 -7.82 2.02 -25.93
CA SER A 83 -8.94 1.63 -25.06
C SER A 83 -9.39 2.78 -24.17
N LEU A 84 -10.71 2.96 -24.02
CA LEU A 84 -11.31 3.86 -23.02
C LEU A 84 -10.81 3.58 -21.59
N GLN A 85 -10.40 2.35 -21.32
CA GLN A 85 -9.86 1.90 -20.04
C GLN A 85 -8.43 2.39 -19.80
N PHE A 86 -7.65 2.68 -20.83
CA PHE A 86 -6.29 3.21 -20.70
C PHE A 86 -6.29 4.53 -19.90
N ARG A 87 -7.07 5.53 -20.32
CA ARG A 87 -7.17 6.81 -19.61
C ARG A 87 -7.77 6.69 -18.21
N GLN A 88 -8.60 5.69 -17.95
CA GLN A 88 -9.16 5.44 -16.62
C GLN A 88 -8.10 4.85 -15.68
N ARG A 89 -7.31 3.89 -16.19
CA ARG A 89 -6.18 3.31 -15.49
C ARG A 89 -5.12 4.37 -15.17
N GLU A 90 -4.68 5.17 -16.14
CA GLU A 90 -3.62 6.18 -15.89
C GLU A 90 -4.08 7.17 -14.80
N ARG A 91 -5.33 7.65 -14.84
CA ARG A 91 -5.87 8.52 -13.78
C ARG A 91 -5.89 7.86 -12.41
N CYS A 92 -6.18 6.57 -12.33
CA CYS A 92 -6.12 5.83 -11.07
C CYS A 92 -4.68 5.65 -10.60
N ASP A 93 -3.75 5.39 -11.51
CA ASP A 93 -2.33 5.26 -11.22
C ASP A 93 -1.76 6.56 -10.66
N ASP A 94 -2.02 7.70 -11.31
CA ASP A 94 -1.66 9.05 -10.86
C ASP A 94 -2.22 9.37 -9.48
N MET A 95 -3.47 8.95 -9.21
CA MET A 95 -4.10 9.14 -7.90
C MET A 95 -3.40 8.32 -6.82
N VAL A 96 -3.07 7.05 -7.12
CA VAL A 96 -2.36 6.18 -6.18
C VAL A 96 -0.95 6.72 -5.91
N ILE A 97 -0.24 7.19 -6.94
CA ILE A 97 1.05 7.88 -6.80
C ILE A 97 0.89 9.08 -5.87
N SER A 98 -0.08 9.95 -6.15
CA SER A 98 -0.32 11.16 -5.34
C SER A 98 -0.59 10.82 -3.87
N TRP A 99 -1.41 9.80 -3.61
CA TRP A 99 -1.68 9.36 -2.24
C TRP A 99 -0.45 8.80 -1.53
N ILE A 100 0.38 8.03 -2.23
CA ILE A 100 1.62 7.51 -1.67
C ILE A 100 2.57 8.67 -1.38
N LEU A 101 2.83 9.57 -2.34
CA LEU A 101 3.72 10.73 -2.15
C LEU A 101 3.25 11.62 -0.99
N ASN A 102 1.95 11.89 -0.87
CA ASN A 102 1.38 12.67 0.23
C ASN A 102 1.47 11.96 1.60
N SER A 103 1.74 10.65 1.60
CA SER A 103 1.96 9.88 2.83
C SER A 103 3.43 9.85 3.27
N LEU A 104 4.33 10.51 2.53
CA LEU A 104 5.77 10.57 2.79
C LEU A 104 6.19 11.96 3.29
N CYS A 105 7.25 12.03 4.08
CA CYS A 105 7.96 13.29 4.31
C CYS A 105 8.65 13.75 3.02
N ARG A 106 8.81 15.08 2.85
CA ARG A 106 9.36 15.69 1.63
C ARG A 106 10.66 15.05 1.14
N ASP A 107 11.64 14.90 2.03
CA ASP A 107 12.94 14.32 1.67
C ASP A 107 12.84 12.88 1.10
N ILE A 108 11.81 12.12 1.49
CA ILE A 108 11.57 10.79 0.95
C ILE A 108 10.76 10.88 -0.35
N ALA A 109 9.75 11.73 -0.40
CA ALA A 109 8.92 11.96 -1.58
C ALA A 109 9.78 12.43 -2.78
N ASP A 110 10.64 13.43 -2.58
CA ASP A 110 11.53 13.99 -3.61
C ASP A 110 12.45 12.90 -4.20
N GLY A 111 12.81 11.90 -3.39
CA GLY A 111 13.67 10.79 -3.80
C GLY A 111 12.98 9.74 -4.68
N VAL A 112 11.64 9.74 -4.75
CA VAL A 112 10.84 8.77 -5.51
C VAL A 112 9.79 9.43 -6.42
N GLU A 113 9.81 10.76 -6.53
CA GLU A 113 8.80 11.56 -7.25
C GLU A 113 8.71 11.20 -8.74
N TYR A 114 9.83 10.79 -9.34
CA TYR A 114 9.93 10.50 -10.78
C TYR A 114 9.60 9.05 -11.16
N ALA A 115 9.07 8.25 -10.25
CA ALA A 115 8.65 6.89 -10.56
C ALA A 115 7.56 6.88 -11.66
N SER A 116 7.70 5.99 -12.65
CA SER A 116 6.86 6.04 -13.86
C SER A 116 5.42 5.59 -13.63
N ASN A 117 5.18 4.81 -12.57
CA ASN A 117 3.87 4.30 -12.20
C ASN A 117 3.83 3.93 -10.70
N ALA A 118 2.63 3.70 -10.17
CA ALA A 118 2.43 3.34 -8.77
C ALA A 118 3.15 2.05 -8.34
N PHE A 119 3.33 1.09 -9.26
CA PHE A 119 4.05 -0.15 -8.98
C PHE A 119 5.56 0.09 -8.80
N GLU A 120 6.18 0.85 -9.70
CA GLU A 120 7.59 1.24 -9.60
C GLU A 120 7.86 2.04 -8.33
N LEU A 121 7.01 3.03 -8.04
CA LEU A 121 7.08 3.83 -6.81
C LEU A 121 7.03 2.94 -5.56
N TRP A 122 6.06 2.02 -5.51
CA TRP A 122 5.91 1.12 -4.37
C TRP A 122 7.12 0.20 -4.22
N LYS A 123 7.62 -0.34 -5.34
CA LYS A 123 8.78 -1.22 -5.35
C LYS A 123 10.05 -0.52 -4.85
N GLU A 124 10.32 0.71 -5.29
CA GLU A 124 11.46 1.49 -4.80
C GLU A 124 11.41 1.70 -3.28
N LEU A 125 10.22 1.96 -2.73
CA LEU A 125 10.02 2.11 -1.29
C LEU A 125 10.22 0.78 -0.54
N GLU A 126 9.73 -0.35 -1.07
CA GLU A 126 9.97 -1.68 -0.51
C GLU A 126 11.46 -2.03 -0.52
N ASP A 127 12.14 -1.89 -1.66
CA ASP A 127 13.55 -2.23 -1.80
C ASP A 127 14.43 -1.39 -0.86
N LYS A 128 14.12 -0.09 -0.73
CA LYS A 128 14.89 0.83 0.10
C LYS A 128 14.61 0.67 1.59
N TYR A 129 13.36 0.48 2.01
CA TYR A 129 12.99 0.62 3.43
C TYR A 129 12.55 -0.67 4.12
N ASP A 130 12.20 -1.73 3.40
CA ASP A 130 11.91 -3.03 4.04
C ASP A 130 13.20 -3.66 4.60
N GLN A 131 14.31 -3.56 3.85
CA GLN A 131 15.62 -4.07 4.26
C GLN A 131 16.33 -3.15 5.26
N THR A 132 16.29 -1.82 5.03
CA THR A 132 17.03 -0.85 5.85
C THR A 132 16.54 -0.83 7.30
N ASN A 133 15.27 -1.10 7.58
CA ASN A 133 14.79 -1.18 8.97
C ASN A 133 15.35 -2.42 9.70
N GLY A 134 15.56 -3.55 9.00
CA GLY A 134 16.22 -4.73 9.58
C GLY A 134 17.70 -4.48 9.86
N THR A 135 18.42 -3.95 8.86
CA THR A 135 19.84 -3.61 9.01
C THR A 135 20.07 -2.53 10.07
N LYS A 136 19.22 -1.49 10.12
CA LYS A 136 19.31 -0.42 11.11
C LYS A 136 18.99 -0.91 12.52
N LEU A 137 18.00 -1.81 12.67
CA LEU A 137 17.72 -2.47 13.94
C LEU A 137 18.94 -3.26 14.44
N TYR A 138 19.52 -4.10 13.57
CA TYR A 138 20.71 -4.86 13.92
C TYR A 138 21.90 -3.95 14.26
N GLN A 139 22.12 -2.89 13.47
CA GLN A 139 23.19 -1.93 13.69
C GLN A 139 23.04 -1.22 15.04
N ILE A 140 21.84 -0.77 15.41
CA ILE A 140 21.59 -0.14 16.71
C ILE A 140 21.79 -1.15 17.85
N GLN A 141 21.30 -2.38 17.70
CA GLN A 141 21.52 -3.45 18.68
C GLN A 141 23.02 -3.73 18.88
N LYS A 142 23.78 -3.80 17.78
CA LYS A 142 25.23 -3.97 17.81
C LYS A 142 25.92 -2.78 18.47
N GLU A 143 25.57 -1.55 18.12
CA GLU A 143 26.13 -0.34 18.74
C GLU A 143 25.85 -0.26 20.24
N ILE A 144 24.68 -0.73 20.69
CA ILE A 144 24.36 -0.85 22.12
C ILE A 144 25.22 -1.91 22.79
N ASN A 145 25.37 -3.09 22.16
CA ASN A 145 26.17 -4.19 22.71
C ASN A 145 27.67 -3.85 22.78
N ASP A 146 28.17 -3.11 21.79
CA ASP A 146 29.57 -2.70 21.69
C ASP A 146 29.85 -1.40 22.48
N LEU A 147 28.81 -0.75 23.03
CA LEU A 147 28.95 0.52 23.74
C LEU A 147 29.72 0.32 25.04
N THR A 148 30.90 0.92 25.11
CA THR A 148 31.71 1.02 26.33
C THR A 148 32.02 2.49 26.62
N GLN A 149 32.30 2.83 27.88
CA GLN A 149 32.60 4.22 28.25
C GLN A 149 33.85 4.76 27.53
N GLY A 150 34.90 3.95 27.43
CA GLY A 150 36.13 4.32 26.73
C GLY A 150 36.73 5.64 27.23
N VAL A 151 36.94 6.58 26.30
CA VAL A 151 37.46 7.93 26.57
C VAL A 151 36.36 8.97 26.85
N LEU A 152 35.08 8.58 26.81
CA LEU A 152 33.97 9.49 27.08
C LEU A 152 33.85 9.76 28.59
N ASP A 153 33.51 10.98 28.92
CA ASP A 153 33.06 11.31 30.27
C ASP A 153 31.68 10.67 30.54
N ILE A 154 31.29 10.65 31.81
CA ILE A 154 30.06 9.99 32.26
C ILE A 154 28.84 10.56 31.53
N THR A 155 28.79 11.88 31.35
CA THR A 155 27.68 12.56 30.67
C THR A 155 27.64 12.24 29.18
N GLY A 156 28.80 12.20 28.50
CA GLY A 156 28.90 11.84 27.10
C GLY A 156 28.50 10.39 26.83
N TYR A 157 28.97 9.47 27.67
CA TYR A 157 28.58 8.06 27.60
C TYR A 157 27.07 7.89 27.80
N TYR A 158 26.51 8.48 28.85
CA TYR A 158 25.08 8.38 29.16
C TYR A 158 24.21 8.96 28.03
N THR A 159 24.60 10.12 27.49
CA THR A 159 23.89 10.75 26.36
C THR A 159 23.89 9.85 25.14
N LYS A 160 25.03 9.22 24.81
CA LYS A 160 25.14 8.30 23.66
C LYS A 160 24.31 7.04 23.87
N MET A 161 24.36 6.45 25.07
CA MET A 161 23.52 5.29 25.43
C MET A 161 22.03 5.62 25.32
N LYS A 162 21.61 6.76 25.87
CA LYS A 162 20.21 7.21 25.85
C LYS A 162 19.71 7.42 24.43
N LYS A 163 20.51 8.05 23.57
CA LYS A 163 20.17 8.25 22.15
C LYS A 163 19.93 6.93 21.43
N LEU A 164 20.84 5.95 21.58
CA LEU A 164 20.70 4.63 20.95
C LEU A 164 19.45 3.89 21.45
N TRP A 165 19.14 3.98 22.74
CA TRP A 165 17.94 3.41 23.33
C TRP A 165 16.66 4.05 22.82
N GLU A 166 16.63 5.38 22.66
CA GLU A 166 15.49 6.10 22.07
C GLU A 166 15.29 5.69 20.61
N GLU A 167 16.37 5.58 19.82
CA GLU A 167 16.29 5.10 18.44
C GLU A 167 15.79 3.65 18.34
N LEU A 168 16.27 2.75 19.22
CA LEU A 168 15.79 1.36 19.29
C LEU A 168 14.30 1.30 19.65
N ASN A 169 13.88 2.08 20.65
CA ASN A 169 12.48 2.15 21.08
C ASN A 169 11.56 2.67 19.97
N MET A 170 12.03 3.61 19.15
CA MET A 170 11.24 4.11 18.02
C MET A 170 11.02 3.05 16.93
N ILE A 171 11.97 2.14 16.74
CA ILE A 171 11.84 1.00 15.83
C ILE A 171 10.98 -0.11 16.47
N SER A 172 11.18 -0.39 17.77
CA SER A 172 10.51 -1.49 18.48
C SER A 172 9.06 -1.18 18.86
N ALA A 173 8.76 0.01 19.38
CA ALA A 173 7.39 0.42 19.76
C ALA A 173 6.45 0.48 18.55
N LYS A 174 6.98 0.79 17.36
CA LYS A 174 6.20 0.77 16.11
C LYS A 174 6.07 -0.65 15.53
N SER A 175 6.93 -1.59 15.96
CA SER A 175 6.89 -3.01 15.57
C SER A 175 5.98 -3.89 16.44
N GLN A 176 5.46 -3.37 17.56
CA GLN A 176 4.45 -4.05 18.37
C GLN A 176 3.11 -4.06 17.64
N CYS A 177 2.99 -5.03 16.74
CA CYS A 177 1.74 -5.44 16.15
C CYS A 177 0.86 -6.06 17.24
N THR A 178 -0.33 -5.51 17.46
CA THR A 178 -1.45 -6.20 18.14
C THR A 178 -2.06 -7.24 17.20
N CYS A 179 -1.23 -8.05 16.56
CA CYS A 179 -1.70 -9.21 15.83
C CYS A 179 -1.42 -10.43 16.68
N GLN A 180 -2.50 -11.15 17.01
CA GLN A 180 -2.43 -12.53 17.43
C GLN A 180 -2.06 -13.37 16.20
N CYS A 181 -0.83 -13.19 15.73
CA CYS A 181 -0.28 -13.98 14.65
C CYS A 181 0.18 -15.31 15.24
N THR A 182 -0.46 -16.39 14.82
CA THR A 182 -0.04 -17.78 15.03
C THR A 182 1.20 -18.16 14.21
N CYS A 183 2.04 -17.21 13.80
CA CYS A 183 3.36 -17.54 13.27
C CYS A 183 4.27 -17.82 14.48
N GLY A 184 4.47 -19.10 14.77
CA GLY A 184 5.12 -19.63 15.98
C GLY A 184 6.57 -19.17 16.16
N ALA A 185 6.76 -17.95 16.67
CA ALA A 185 8.04 -17.42 17.10
C ALA A 185 8.08 -17.18 18.62
N THR A 186 7.41 -18.04 19.38
CA THR A 186 7.59 -18.13 20.84
C THR A 186 7.49 -19.58 21.31
N GLU A 187 8.39 -20.45 20.84
CA GLU A 187 8.74 -21.62 21.63
C GLU A 187 10.27 -21.81 21.61
N ASN A 188 10.82 -21.85 22.82
CA ASN A 188 12.17 -22.29 23.19
C ASN A 188 13.29 -21.25 23.16
N ILE A 189 13.20 -20.27 24.08
CA ILE A 189 14.36 -19.88 24.88
C ILE A 189 13.97 -20.06 26.35
N HIS A 190 14.10 -21.28 26.88
CA HIS A 190 14.47 -21.54 28.28
C HIS A 190 14.70 -23.04 28.52
N LYS A 191 15.85 -23.35 29.16
CA LYS A 191 16.34 -24.61 29.76
C LYS A 191 17.09 -25.53 28.77
N SER A 192 18.35 -25.95 29.00
CA SER A 192 19.21 -25.99 30.20
C SER A 192 20.67 -25.74 29.81
#